data_AF-A0AB34ICU0-F1
#
_entry.id   AF-A0AB34ICU0-F1
#
_cell.length_a   1.000
_cell.length_b   1.000
_cell.length_c   1.000
_cell.angle_alpha   90.00
_cell.angle_beta   90.00
_cell.angle_gamma   90.00
#
_symmetry.space_group_name_H-M   'P 1'
#
loop_
_entity.id
_entity.type
_entity.pdbx_description
1 polymer ?
#
loop_
_entity_poly.entity_id
_entity_poly.type
_entity_poly.pdbx_seq_one_letter_code
_entity_poly.pdbx_strand_id
1 'polypeptide(L)'
;MPLLHASPPRLSSTPLLHASPPLLSSTPLLHASPPRLSSTPLLHASPPRLHASPLPHSTRLAPSLAHLPSPRWPKEPLCTMEDGLVLRLRGGGPKKDKKGKGAKGGKGGKGDKGKKGKGKGKEEGKAPLGDGEKMSEEQLKETIVHLRSELEHEREERNYFQLERDKINTFWEITKKELEDRKAELRNKDREMEELEERHQVEIKVYKQKVKHLLYEHQNNVAQLKEAGEMALKLQQEEHRQQEAESKRDKRSLKLELKELELAHEDAIRELKQENDKNVTKLRQQYEREVKELQQKYEKKMKMLRDELELRRKAEILEIEERKNNHINELMKKHEKAFGEIKNYYNDITHNNLDLIRSLKEEVAEMKKKEINSEKVKFEIAQENKKLSEPLTRALKEVEKLRHELANYQKDKMSLQNAKSRLHVLETQLRDLTWEHEVLEQRFHHVEKERDELFEKFESTIYDVQQKSGFKNILLEKKLQGINETLEKKESQLSEVIHAANLDPNMLGAVSRKLDDVLDAKNGAIKELQYELARITKAHNDVIRVYESKLTEFGIPVEELGFRPLVTATGTGPAGLVVA
;
A
#
# COMPACT_ATOMS: atom_id res chain seq x y z
N MET A 1 -74.96 -19.75 36.07
CA MET A 1 -75.78 -19.67 34.85
C MET A 1 -75.85 -18.21 34.42
N PRO A 2 -75.62 -17.87 33.15
CA PRO A 2 -74.44 -18.07 32.30
C PRO A 2 -73.69 -16.72 32.09
N LEU A 3 -72.37 -16.67 31.90
CA LEU A 3 -71.66 -16.86 30.62
C LEU A 3 -72.21 -15.97 29.48
N LEU A 4 -71.29 -15.24 28.84
CA LEU A 4 -71.17 -14.92 27.40
C LEU A 4 -70.89 -13.43 27.20
N HIS A 5 -70.19 -12.97 26.17
CA HIS A 5 -69.16 -13.48 25.26
C HIS A 5 -68.89 -12.29 24.32
N ALA A 6 -67.66 -12.20 23.83
CA ALA A 6 -67.36 -11.88 22.43
C ALA A 6 -67.66 -10.47 21.87
N SER A 7 -66.57 -9.69 21.78
CA SER A 7 -65.87 -9.32 20.52
C SER A 7 -66.64 -8.51 19.41
N PRO A 8 -66.00 -8.11 18.28
CA PRO A 8 -65.70 -6.73 17.87
C PRO A 8 -66.33 -6.48 16.46
N PRO A 9 -65.73 -5.90 15.38
CA PRO A 9 -64.63 -4.94 15.14
C PRO A 9 -65.02 -3.83 14.10
N ARG A 10 -64.03 -3.06 13.60
CA ARG A 10 -63.79 -2.63 12.18
C ARG A 10 -63.10 -1.24 12.17
N LEU A 11 -61.83 -1.13 11.77
CA LEU A 11 -61.22 -1.11 10.42
C LEU A 11 -60.98 0.32 9.89
N SER A 12 -59.83 0.45 9.21
CA SER A 12 -59.30 1.58 8.43
C SER A 12 -58.73 2.72 9.28
N SER A 13 -57.58 3.32 8.98
CA SER A 13 -56.82 3.38 7.73
C SER A 13 -55.38 3.84 8.03
N THR A 14 -54.40 3.26 7.34
CA THR A 14 -53.07 3.82 7.12
C THR A 14 -53.14 4.89 6.02
N PRO A 15 -52.20 5.86 6.00
CA PRO A 15 -51.08 5.77 5.04
C PRO A 15 -49.74 6.16 5.70
N LEU A 16 -48.65 5.41 5.54
CA LEU A 16 -47.74 5.25 4.39
C LEU A 16 -46.85 6.47 4.07
N LEU A 17 -45.53 6.16 4.07
CA LEU A 17 -44.36 6.81 3.43
C LEU A 17 -43.40 7.54 4.37
N HIS A 18 -42.07 7.49 4.23
CA HIS A 18 -41.05 6.52 3.77
C HIS A 18 -39.70 7.22 4.00
N ALA A 19 -38.61 6.45 4.19
CA ALA A 19 -37.19 6.83 3.98
C ALA A 19 -36.55 7.81 5.01
N SER A 20 -35.30 7.67 5.48
CA SER A 20 -34.14 6.84 5.12
C SER A 20 -32.99 7.05 6.18
N PRO A 21 -31.85 6.33 6.12
CA PRO A 21 -31.04 5.86 7.28
C PRO A 21 -29.71 6.62 7.51
N PRO A 22 -28.93 6.29 8.57
CA PRO A 22 -27.50 6.61 8.62
C PRO A 22 -26.62 5.42 8.17
N LEU A 23 -25.84 5.74 7.14
CA LEU A 23 -24.51 5.29 6.72
C LEU A 23 -23.82 4.13 7.50
N LEU A 24 -23.49 3.09 6.73
CA LEU A 24 -22.49 2.06 6.99
C LEU A 24 -21.07 2.59 6.75
N SER A 25 -20.13 2.23 7.62
CA SER A 25 -18.69 2.20 7.33
C SER A 25 -18.16 0.75 7.45
N SER A 26 -17.90 0.16 6.28
CA SER A 26 -16.86 -0.84 5.90
C SER A 26 -16.01 -1.58 6.97
N THR A 27 -16.24 -2.91 7.06
CA THR A 27 -15.33 -4.10 6.90
C THR A 27 -13.95 -4.19 7.61
N PRO A 28 -13.34 -5.40 7.76
CA PRO A 28 -13.87 -6.75 8.08
C PRO A 28 -13.04 -7.49 9.17
N LEU A 29 -13.57 -8.56 9.78
CA LEU A 29 -12.77 -9.53 10.57
C LEU A 29 -12.99 -10.96 10.07
N LEU A 30 -11.88 -11.61 9.75
CA LEU A 30 -11.75 -13.01 9.35
C LEU A 30 -11.65 -13.93 10.58
N HIS A 31 -12.26 -15.11 10.44
CA HIS A 31 -11.84 -16.42 10.95
C HIS A 31 -11.73 -16.67 12.47
N ALA A 32 -12.69 -17.45 13.00
CA ALA A 32 -12.41 -18.44 14.05
C ALA A 32 -13.27 -19.70 13.82
N SER A 33 -12.59 -20.82 13.64
CA SER A 33 -13.13 -22.17 13.38
C SER A 33 -13.80 -22.78 14.62
N PRO A 34 -14.79 -23.69 14.47
CA PRO A 34 -15.26 -24.56 15.56
C PRO A 34 -14.57 -25.94 15.57
N PRO A 35 -14.50 -26.63 16.74
CA PRO A 35 -13.62 -27.77 16.98
C PRO A 35 -14.22 -29.12 16.53
N ARG A 36 -13.31 -30.04 16.18
CA ARG A 36 -13.59 -31.45 15.89
C ARG A 36 -13.83 -32.23 17.19
N LEU A 37 -14.92 -32.97 17.26
CA LEU A 37 -15.14 -34.01 18.28
C LEU A 37 -14.90 -35.39 17.69
N SER A 38 -14.05 -36.14 18.39
CA SER A 38 -13.64 -37.52 18.18
C SER A 38 -14.72 -38.51 18.61
N SER A 39 -14.93 -39.56 17.82
CA SER A 39 -15.62 -40.77 18.27
C SER A 39 -14.91 -42.02 17.72
N THR A 40 -14.33 -42.76 18.66
CA THR A 40 -13.80 -44.12 18.53
C THR A 40 -14.94 -45.14 18.42
N PRO A 41 -14.90 -46.12 17.50
CA PRO A 41 -15.80 -47.27 17.56
C PRO A 41 -15.10 -48.50 18.15
N LEU A 42 -15.69 -49.07 19.19
CA LEU A 42 -15.44 -50.43 19.67
C LEU A 42 -16.45 -51.35 18.98
N LEU A 43 -16.01 -52.32 18.19
CA LEU A 43 -16.84 -53.48 17.83
C LEU A 43 -16.06 -54.79 17.94
N HIS A 44 -16.82 -55.75 18.46
CA HIS A 44 -16.45 -57.03 19.02
C HIS A 44 -16.10 -58.08 17.93
N ALA A 45 -15.30 -59.06 18.34
CA ALA A 45 -14.62 -60.06 17.54
C ALA A 45 -15.49 -61.13 16.85
N SER A 46 -15.12 -61.43 15.59
CA SER A 46 -14.81 -62.74 14.95
C SER A 46 -15.91 -63.85 14.87
N PRO A 47 -15.80 -64.91 14.02
CA PRO A 47 -14.61 -65.42 13.30
C PRO A 47 -14.92 -65.98 11.85
N PRO A 48 -14.13 -66.88 11.20
CA PRO A 48 -13.40 -66.57 9.95
C PRO A 48 -13.69 -67.56 8.79
N ARG A 49 -13.17 -67.31 7.57
CA ARG A 49 -12.78 -68.37 6.60
C ARG A 49 -12.04 -67.83 5.36
N LEU A 50 -10.74 -68.15 5.33
CA LEU A 50 -9.98 -68.86 4.27
C LEU A 50 -10.04 -68.41 2.78
N HIS A 51 -8.79 -68.19 2.30
CA HIS A 51 -8.20 -68.58 1.02
C HIS A 51 -8.25 -67.66 -0.23
N ALA A 52 -7.02 -67.33 -0.65
CA ALA A 52 -6.46 -67.42 -2.01
C ALA A 52 -6.60 -66.25 -3.00
N SER A 53 -5.44 -65.67 -3.32
CA SER A 53 -5.05 -65.00 -4.58
C SER A 53 -5.22 -65.97 -5.79
N PRO A 54 -5.24 -65.55 -7.09
CA PRO A 54 -4.34 -64.55 -7.71
C PRO A 54 -4.91 -63.61 -8.82
N LEU A 55 -4.04 -62.66 -9.21
CA LEU A 55 -3.96 -61.72 -10.37
C LEU A 55 -4.35 -62.30 -11.76
N PRO A 56 -4.29 -61.57 -12.92
CA PRO A 56 -3.97 -60.15 -13.24
C PRO A 56 -4.89 -59.46 -14.30
N HIS A 57 -4.79 -58.12 -14.46
CA HIS A 57 -4.38 -57.44 -15.72
C HIS A 57 -4.75 -55.94 -15.78
N SER A 58 -3.80 -55.18 -16.34
CA SER A 58 -3.95 -53.89 -17.07
C SER A 58 -4.42 -52.67 -16.28
N THR A 59 -3.89 -51.46 -16.42
CA THR A 59 -2.82 -50.89 -17.26
C THR A 59 -2.54 -49.49 -16.72
N ARG A 60 -1.25 -49.15 -16.61
CA ARG A 60 -0.62 -47.90 -17.08
C ARG A 60 -1.31 -46.56 -16.74
N LEU A 61 -0.63 -45.71 -15.95
CA LEU A 61 -0.08 -44.41 -16.39
C LEU A 61 0.80 -43.79 -15.30
N ALA A 62 1.69 -42.91 -15.75
CA ALA A 62 3.05 -42.63 -15.28
C ALA A 62 3.19 -41.81 -13.98
N PRO A 63 4.41 -41.73 -13.42
CA PRO A 63 4.67 -41.24 -12.07
C PRO A 63 5.09 -39.77 -11.99
N SER A 64 5.04 -39.33 -10.74
CA SER A 64 5.37 -38.07 -10.13
C SER A 64 6.84 -37.64 -10.17
N LEU A 65 7.00 -36.31 -10.07
CA LEU A 65 8.00 -35.58 -9.29
C LEU A 65 9.47 -35.64 -9.76
N ALA A 66 9.82 -34.62 -10.54
CA ALA A 66 11.17 -34.14 -10.69
C ALA A 66 11.65 -33.45 -9.40
N HIS A 67 12.75 -33.95 -8.88
CA HIS A 67 13.63 -33.31 -7.91
C HIS A 67 14.45 -32.24 -8.64
N LEU A 68 14.47 -31.00 -8.14
CA LEU A 68 15.41 -29.97 -8.59
C LEU A 68 16.18 -29.43 -7.38
N PRO A 69 17.52 -29.53 -7.38
CA PRO A 69 18.37 -28.84 -6.41
C PRO A 69 18.73 -27.42 -6.90
N SER A 70 19.00 -26.56 -5.90
CA SER A 70 19.46 -25.17 -6.00
C SER A 70 20.59 -24.94 -7.03
N PRO A 71 20.59 -23.82 -7.79
CA PRO A 71 21.76 -23.41 -8.55
C PRO A 71 22.64 -22.42 -7.77
N ARG A 72 23.92 -22.69 -7.88
CA ARG A 72 25.09 -21.95 -7.43
C ARG A 72 25.40 -20.85 -8.45
N TRP A 73 25.72 -19.66 -7.97
CA TRP A 73 26.21 -18.52 -8.76
C TRP A 73 27.53 -18.83 -9.49
N PRO A 74 27.70 -18.36 -10.72
CA PRO A 74 29.01 -18.00 -11.24
C PRO A 74 29.09 -16.51 -11.63
N LYS A 75 30.26 -15.93 -11.38
CA LYS A 75 30.70 -14.63 -11.90
C LYS A 75 31.11 -14.81 -13.37
N GLU A 76 30.68 -13.90 -14.23
CA GLU A 76 31.39 -13.56 -15.48
C GLU A 76 31.41 -12.03 -15.67
N PRO A 77 32.47 -11.50 -16.33
CA PRO A 77 32.62 -10.08 -16.64
C PRO A 77 32.11 -9.70 -18.04
N LEU A 78 31.95 -8.39 -18.21
CA LEU A 78 31.51 -7.61 -19.38
C LEU A 78 32.02 -8.08 -20.76
N CYS A 79 31.14 -7.98 -21.77
CA CYS A 79 31.38 -7.29 -23.06
C CYS A 79 30.16 -7.35 -24.01
N THR A 80 29.62 -6.20 -24.46
CA THR A 80 29.01 -5.90 -25.79
C THR A 80 28.91 -4.37 -25.94
N MET A 81 29.63 -3.71 -26.87
CA MET A 81 29.24 -3.27 -28.25
C MET A 81 28.01 -2.32 -28.23
N GLU A 82 27.99 -1.09 -28.79
CA GLU A 82 28.28 -0.65 -30.17
C GLU A 82 28.47 0.89 -30.33
N ASP A 83 29.38 1.27 -31.25
CA ASP A 83 29.39 2.29 -32.31
C ASP A 83 28.94 3.76 -32.18
N GLY A 84 29.80 4.66 -32.70
CA GLY A 84 29.45 6.03 -33.10
C GLY A 84 30.63 7.01 -33.29
N LEU A 85 31.26 6.97 -34.46
CA LEU A 85 32.18 7.92 -35.12
C LEU A 85 32.44 9.33 -34.51
N VAL A 86 33.73 9.79 -34.54
CA VAL A 86 34.21 10.97 -35.32
C VAL A 86 35.68 11.36 -34.97
N LEU A 87 36.48 11.50 -36.03
CA LEU A 87 37.72 12.28 -36.30
C LEU A 87 38.79 12.61 -35.21
N ARG A 88 40.00 12.09 -35.50
CA ARG A 88 41.24 12.83 -35.86
C ARG A 88 41.83 13.84 -34.85
N LEU A 89 42.96 13.49 -34.23
CA LEU A 89 44.34 13.95 -34.58
C LEU A 89 45.32 13.64 -33.43
N ARG A 90 46.31 12.80 -33.75
CA ARG A 90 47.32 12.27 -32.84
C ARG A 90 48.58 13.13 -32.93
N GLY A 91 48.93 13.83 -31.85
CA GLY A 91 50.20 14.54 -31.68
C GLY A 91 51.10 13.78 -30.70
N GLY A 92 52.08 13.04 -31.21
CA GLY A 92 53.13 12.40 -30.43
C GLY A 92 54.42 12.46 -31.21
N GLY A 93 55.31 13.39 -30.84
CA GLY A 93 56.63 13.51 -31.44
C GLY A 93 57.59 12.42 -30.95
N PRO A 94 58.62 12.07 -31.75
CA PRO A 94 59.74 11.28 -31.27
C PRO A 94 61.09 12.01 -31.31
N LYS A 95 62.01 11.33 -30.62
CA LYS A 95 63.40 11.65 -30.29
C LYS A 95 64.33 11.83 -31.50
N LYS A 96 65.43 12.50 -31.20
CA LYS A 96 66.67 12.67 -31.97
C LYS A 96 67.30 11.33 -32.37
N ASP A 97 67.81 11.26 -33.59
CA ASP A 97 68.95 10.42 -33.98
C ASP A 97 69.83 11.11 -35.02
N LYS A 98 71.14 10.82 -34.94
CA LYS A 98 72.23 11.31 -35.80
C LYS A 98 72.39 10.46 -37.06
N LYS A 99 72.68 11.08 -38.22
CA LYS A 99 73.88 10.89 -39.09
C LYS A 99 73.63 11.38 -40.53
N GLY A 100 74.61 12.11 -41.07
CA GLY A 100 75.29 11.72 -42.32
C GLY A 100 74.89 12.32 -43.67
N LYS A 101 75.67 13.34 -44.09
CA LYS A 101 76.33 13.59 -45.41
C LYS A 101 75.56 13.57 -46.76
N GLY A 102 75.84 14.62 -47.56
CA GLY A 102 75.76 14.69 -49.04
C GLY A 102 75.18 16.03 -49.52
N ALA A 103 75.93 17.10 -49.81
CA ALA A 103 76.84 17.41 -50.93
C ALA A 103 76.18 17.92 -52.24
N LYS A 104 76.53 19.19 -52.56
CA LYS A 104 76.64 19.88 -53.87
C LYS A 104 75.37 20.26 -54.67
N GLY A 105 75.23 21.58 -54.87
CA GLY A 105 75.64 22.21 -56.14
C GLY A 105 74.59 23.04 -56.90
N GLY A 106 74.98 24.26 -57.30
CA GLY A 106 74.44 25.01 -58.45
C GLY A 106 73.79 26.35 -58.12
N LYS A 107 74.52 27.49 -58.15
CA LYS A 107 74.74 28.44 -59.28
C LYS A 107 73.52 29.27 -59.69
N GLY A 108 73.67 30.60 -59.66
CA GLY A 108 73.26 31.45 -60.80
C GLY A 108 72.69 32.85 -60.54
N GLY A 109 73.57 33.88 -60.61
CA GLY A 109 73.33 35.22 -61.21
C GLY A 109 72.51 36.25 -60.41
N LYS A 110 72.66 37.58 -60.57
CA LYS A 110 73.53 38.45 -61.40
C LYS A 110 73.24 39.93 -61.03
N GLY A 111 74.20 40.85 -61.21
CA GLY A 111 74.01 42.32 -61.33
C GLY A 111 74.60 43.12 -60.16
N ASP A 112 75.85 43.58 -60.15
CA ASP A 112 76.58 44.57 -60.98
C ASP A 112 76.50 46.02 -60.46
N LYS A 113 77.65 46.56 -60.05
CA LYS A 113 78.16 47.86 -60.55
C LYS A 113 79.68 47.93 -60.31
N GLY A 114 80.44 47.60 -61.35
CA GLY A 114 81.66 48.36 -61.67
C GLY A 114 81.31 49.81 -62.04
N LYS A 115 82.24 50.75 -62.28
CA LYS A 115 83.45 50.57 -63.09
C LYS A 115 84.29 51.87 -63.12
N LYS A 116 85.61 51.67 -63.22
CA LYS A 116 86.61 52.32 -64.09
C LYS A 116 86.91 53.83 -64.00
N GLY A 117 88.19 54.10 -63.77
CA GLY A 117 89.03 54.88 -64.68
C GLY A 117 90.31 54.10 -65.02
N LYS A 118 90.56 53.86 -66.32
CA LYS A 118 91.75 53.22 -66.95
C LYS A 118 92.05 54.18 -68.11
N GLY A 119 93.16 54.91 -68.18
CA GLY A 119 94.53 54.45 -68.42
C GLY A 119 94.80 54.37 -69.94
N LYS A 120 95.76 55.17 -70.45
CA LYS A 120 96.79 54.85 -71.47
C LYS A 120 97.25 56.09 -72.28
N GLY A 121 98.57 56.29 -72.35
CA GLY A 121 99.33 56.08 -73.60
C GLY A 121 99.69 57.26 -74.51
N LYS A 122 100.99 57.58 -74.51
CA LYS A 122 101.93 57.72 -75.65
C LYS A 122 101.87 58.90 -76.65
N GLU A 123 103.02 59.59 -76.68
CA GLU A 123 103.89 60.00 -77.82
C GLU A 123 103.51 61.09 -78.86
N GLU A 124 104.50 61.99 -79.00
CA GLU A 124 105.07 62.64 -80.21
C GLU A 124 104.34 63.79 -80.94
N GLY A 125 105.12 64.86 -81.20
CA GLY A 125 105.08 65.51 -82.52
C GLY A 125 105.10 67.04 -82.60
N LYS A 126 106.32 67.62 -82.58
CA LYS A 126 106.84 68.73 -83.42
C LYS A 126 106.15 70.12 -83.50
N ALA A 127 106.91 71.13 -83.03
CA ALA A 127 107.46 72.33 -83.71
C ALA A 127 106.58 73.11 -84.72
N PRO A 128 106.64 74.46 -84.78
CA PRO A 128 107.75 75.12 -85.50
C PRO A 128 108.07 76.57 -85.01
N LEU A 129 108.91 77.27 -85.80
CA LEU A 129 109.18 78.72 -85.90
C LEU A 129 110.66 79.04 -85.56
N GLY A 130 111.55 79.39 -86.49
CA GLY A 130 111.38 79.94 -87.83
C GLY A 130 111.45 81.46 -87.77
N ASP A 131 112.68 81.98 -87.84
CA ASP A 131 113.05 83.40 -87.82
C ASP A 131 114.09 83.56 -88.95
N GLY A 132 114.05 84.51 -89.88
CA GLY A 132 113.11 85.57 -90.19
C GLY A 132 113.52 86.14 -91.54
N GLU A 133 112.57 86.29 -92.46
CA GLU A 133 112.76 87.02 -93.72
C GLU A 133 112.21 88.45 -93.55
N LYS A 134 113.03 89.43 -93.93
CA LYS A 134 112.79 90.86 -93.71
C LYS A 134 111.63 91.35 -94.59
N MET A 135 110.60 91.94 -93.97
CA MET A 135 109.49 92.64 -94.66
C MET A 135 109.34 94.08 -94.16
N SER A 136 109.01 94.98 -95.09
CA SER A 136 109.05 96.45 -95.02
C SER A 136 107.94 97.09 -94.15
N GLU A 137 108.20 98.30 -93.65
CA GLU A 137 107.53 99.03 -92.55
C GLU A 137 106.02 99.30 -92.71
N GLU A 138 105.45 99.13 -93.91
CA GLU A 138 104.03 99.39 -94.19
C GLU A 138 103.11 98.17 -93.97
N GLN A 139 103.62 96.94 -94.10
CA GLN A 139 102.85 95.71 -93.84
C GLN A 139 102.73 95.38 -92.32
N LEU A 140 103.59 95.99 -91.50
CA LEU A 140 103.57 95.84 -90.04
C LEU A 140 102.38 96.55 -89.37
N LYS A 141 101.79 97.58 -90.00
CA LYS A 141 100.68 98.34 -89.39
C LYS A 141 99.33 97.66 -89.55
N GLU A 142 99.06 97.02 -90.70
CA GLU A 142 97.84 96.22 -90.90
C GLU A 142 97.83 94.93 -90.09
N THR A 143 98.99 94.26 -90.00
CA THR A 143 99.13 93.06 -89.14
C THR A 143 98.90 93.39 -87.67
N ILE A 144 99.30 94.57 -87.17
CA ILE A 144 98.98 95.00 -85.80
C ILE A 144 97.47 95.17 -85.56
N VAL A 145 96.70 95.68 -86.53
CA VAL A 145 95.25 95.83 -86.37
C VAL A 145 94.54 94.47 -86.43
N HIS A 146 94.94 93.60 -87.34
CA HIS A 146 94.44 92.23 -87.41
C HIS A 146 94.72 91.44 -86.13
N LEU A 147 95.97 91.46 -85.65
CA LEU A 147 96.37 90.81 -84.40
C LEU A 147 95.64 91.39 -83.17
N ARG A 148 95.27 92.68 -83.18
CA ARG A 148 94.44 93.27 -82.11
C ARG A 148 93.00 92.79 -82.16
N SER A 149 92.41 92.65 -83.35
CA SER A 149 91.06 92.10 -83.52
C SER A 149 91.01 90.62 -83.15
N GLU A 150 92.03 89.84 -83.54
CA GLU A 150 92.18 88.44 -83.14
C GLU A 150 92.38 88.32 -81.62
N LEU A 151 93.18 89.19 -81.01
CA LEU A 151 93.37 89.22 -79.56
C LEU A 151 92.04 89.50 -78.82
N GLU A 152 91.22 90.40 -79.33
CA GLU A 152 89.92 90.73 -78.74
C GLU A 152 88.91 89.60 -78.94
N HIS A 153 88.88 88.97 -80.12
CA HIS A 153 88.06 87.78 -80.37
C HIS A 153 88.48 86.60 -79.46
N GLU A 154 89.78 86.34 -79.31
CA GLU A 154 90.28 85.34 -78.36
C GLU A 154 89.98 85.69 -76.90
N ARG A 155 89.81 86.97 -76.55
CA ARG A 155 89.36 87.39 -75.21
C ARG A 155 87.89 87.09 -75.02
N GLU A 156 87.05 87.39 -76.01
CA GLU A 156 85.62 87.07 -76.01
C GLU A 156 85.38 85.56 -75.94
N GLU A 157 86.11 84.78 -76.74
CA GLU A 157 86.05 83.31 -76.70
C GLU A 157 86.51 82.77 -75.34
N ARG A 158 87.62 83.28 -74.78
CA ARG A 158 88.04 82.91 -73.43
C ARG A 158 86.98 83.21 -72.38
N ASN A 159 86.35 84.38 -72.46
CA ASN A 159 85.27 84.77 -71.55
C ASN A 159 84.06 83.84 -71.70
N TYR A 160 83.63 83.57 -72.93
CA TYR A 160 82.53 82.63 -73.21
C TYR A 160 82.83 81.22 -72.67
N PHE A 161 84.02 80.67 -72.94
CA PHE A 161 84.43 79.37 -72.41
C PHE A 161 84.61 79.37 -70.89
N GLN A 162 84.93 80.51 -70.29
CA GLN A 162 85.01 80.65 -68.84
C GLN A 162 83.60 80.65 -68.21
N LEU A 163 82.65 81.38 -68.78
CA LEU A 163 81.24 81.36 -68.36
C LEU A 163 80.61 79.98 -68.53
N GLU A 164 80.84 79.29 -69.65
CA GLU A 164 80.34 77.93 -69.87
C GLU A 164 81.01 76.92 -68.93
N ARG A 165 82.32 77.07 -68.63
CA ARG A 165 83.00 76.26 -67.60
C ARG A 165 82.37 76.47 -66.23
N ASP A 166 82.15 77.71 -65.82
CA ASP A 166 81.58 78.04 -64.50
C ASP A 166 80.13 77.54 -64.42
N LYS A 167 79.36 77.67 -65.49
CA LYS A 167 78.01 77.11 -65.59
C LYS A 167 78.02 75.57 -65.50
N ILE A 168 78.91 74.89 -66.21
CA ILE A 168 79.07 73.44 -66.10
C ILE A 168 79.51 73.05 -64.68
N ASN A 169 80.41 73.83 -64.06
CA ASN A 169 80.88 73.57 -62.71
C ASN A 169 79.76 73.75 -61.67
N THR A 170 78.93 74.79 -61.79
CA THR A 170 77.75 74.96 -60.91
C THR A 170 76.73 73.83 -61.09
N PHE A 171 76.43 73.40 -62.33
CA PHE A 171 75.59 72.23 -62.56
C PHE A 171 76.20 70.96 -61.98
N TRP A 172 77.51 70.78 -62.11
CA TRP A 172 78.22 69.66 -61.51
C TRP A 172 78.15 69.69 -59.98
N GLU A 173 78.35 70.84 -59.34
CA GLU A 173 78.23 71.00 -57.89
C GLU A 173 76.81 70.74 -57.39
N ILE A 174 75.79 71.28 -58.08
CA ILE A 174 74.38 71.05 -57.76
C ILE A 174 74.03 69.57 -57.90
N THR A 175 74.34 68.96 -59.05
CA THR A 175 74.02 67.53 -59.29
C THR A 175 74.82 66.60 -58.36
N LYS A 176 76.05 66.96 -57.99
CA LYS A 176 76.82 66.25 -56.97
C LYS A 176 76.15 66.35 -55.60
N LYS A 177 75.71 67.54 -55.19
CA LYS A 177 74.99 67.76 -53.93
C LYS A 177 73.66 67.01 -53.90
N GLU A 178 72.86 67.11 -54.97
CA GLU A 178 71.62 66.33 -55.11
C GLU A 178 71.87 64.83 -55.04
N LEU A 179 72.95 64.33 -55.66
CA LEU A 179 73.34 62.93 -55.56
C LEU A 179 73.72 62.54 -54.12
N GLU A 180 74.44 63.40 -53.41
CA GLU A 180 74.80 63.20 -52.01
C GLU A 180 73.56 63.22 -51.09
N ASP A 181 72.62 64.14 -51.34
CA ASP A 181 71.34 64.24 -50.63
C ASP A 181 70.46 63.00 -50.88
N ARG A 182 70.31 62.56 -52.14
CA ARG A 182 69.57 61.32 -52.46
C ARG A 182 70.23 60.07 -51.88
N LYS A 183 71.56 60.03 -51.81
CA LYS A 183 72.29 58.96 -51.10
C LYS A 183 72.08 59.02 -49.58
N ALA A 184 71.90 60.21 -49.01
CA ALA A 184 71.56 60.36 -47.59
C ALA A 184 70.11 59.93 -47.31
N GLU A 185 69.16 60.32 -48.17
CA GLU A 185 67.76 59.89 -48.10
C GLU A 185 67.61 58.38 -48.22
N LEU A 186 68.30 57.73 -49.17
CA LEU A 186 68.29 56.28 -49.29
C LEU A 186 68.79 55.60 -48.01
N ARG A 187 69.91 56.08 -47.45
CA ARG A 187 70.44 55.57 -46.18
C ARG A 187 69.47 55.76 -45.01
N ASN A 188 68.71 56.86 -44.98
CA ASN A 188 67.69 57.07 -43.96
C ASN A 188 66.49 56.14 -44.17
N LYS A 189 66.07 55.91 -45.41
CA LYS A 189 65.00 54.96 -45.73
C LYS A 189 65.38 53.52 -45.39
N ASP A 190 66.62 53.12 -45.66
CA ASP A 190 67.13 51.81 -45.25
C ASP A 190 67.10 51.65 -43.73
N ARG A 191 67.52 52.68 -42.97
CA ARG A 191 67.39 52.68 -41.50
C ARG A 191 65.95 52.63 -41.01
N GLU A 192 65.05 53.39 -41.64
CA GLU A 192 63.62 53.35 -41.31
C GLU A 192 63.04 51.95 -41.54
N MET A 193 63.44 51.25 -42.61
CA MET A 193 63.04 49.87 -42.85
C MET A 193 63.58 48.93 -41.77
N GLU A 194 64.85 49.06 -41.42
CA GLU A 194 65.46 48.27 -40.33
C GLU A 194 64.72 48.50 -39.00
N GLU A 195 64.43 49.75 -38.63
CA GLU A 195 63.66 50.08 -37.42
C GLU A 195 62.24 49.49 -37.43
N LEU A 196 61.56 49.50 -38.58
CA LEU A 196 60.23 48.90 -38.73
C LEU A 196 60.29 47.37 -38.60
N GLU A 197 61.30 46.73 -39.16
CA GLU A 197 61.52 45.29 -39.01
C GLU A 197 61.79 44.93 -37.55
N GLU A 198 62.62 45.71 -36.85
CA GLU A 198 62.89 45.51 -35.42
C GLU A 198 61.63 45.67 -34.58
N ARG A 199 60.83 46.72 -34.82
CA ARG A 199 59.53 46.93 -34.15
C ARG A 199 58.59 45.77 -34.40
N HIS A 200 58.47 45.32 -35.65
CA HIS A 200 57.62 44.18 -35.99
C HIS A 200 58.07 42.89 -35.31
N GLN A 201 59.39 42.64 -35.22
CA GLN A 201 59.92 41.49 -34.48
C GLN A 201 59.59 41.55 -32.98
N VAL A 202 59.65 42.74 -32.37
CA VAL A 202 59.25 42.94 -30.97
C VAL A 202 57.75 42.69 -30.80
N GLU A 203 56.90 43.23 -31.67
CA GLU A 203 55.46 42.99 -31.66
C GLU A 203 55.11 41.50 -31.77
N ILE A 204 55.76 40.78 -32.69
CA ILE A 204 55.59 39.32 -32.82
C ILE A 204 55.93 38.61 -31.50
N LYS A 205 57.01 39.03 -30.80
CA LYS A 205 57.38 38.43 -29.52
C LYS A 205 56.33 38.73 -28.44
N VAL A 206 55.82 39.95 -28.37
CA VAL A 206 54.75 40.33 -27.44
C VAL A 206 53.47 39.56 -27.73
N TYR A 207 53.05 39.45 -28.99
CA TYR A 207 51.89 38.65 -29.37
C TYR A 207 52.06 37.17 -29.02
N LYS A 208 53.25 36.59 -29.27
CA LYS A 208 53.56 35.22 -28.85
C LYS A 208 53.45 35.04 -27.34
N GLN A 209 53.93 36.00 -26.55
CA GLN A 209 53.79 35.97 -25.09
C GLN A 209 52.33 36.10 -24.65
N LYS A 210 51.55 37.01 -25.27
CA LYS A 210 50.12 37.20 -24.97
C LYS A 210 49.31 35.94 -25.26
N VAL A 211 49.57 35.26 -26.38
CA VAL A 211 48.94 33.96 -26.70
C VAL A 211 49.33 32.90 -25.67
N LYS A 212 50.61 32.81 -25.28
CA LYS A 212 51.04 31.86 -24.24
C LYS A 212 50.36 32.11 -22.89
N HIS A 213 50.25 33.36 -22.49
CA HIS A 213 49.58 33.75 -21.25
C HIS A 213 48.09 33.40 -21.30
N LEU A 214 47.38 33.75 -22.39
CA LEU A 214 45.98 33.39 -22.58
C LEU A 214 45.74 31.88 -22.56
N LEU A 215 46.63 31.09 -23.18
CA LEU A 215 46.53 29.62 -23.13
C LEU A 215 46.76 29.08 -21.72
N TYR A 216 47.72 29.65 -20.98
CA TYR A 216 47.98 29.27 -19.59
C TYR A 216 46.81 29.63 -18.67
N GLU A 217 46.25 30.84 -18.80
CA GLU A 217 45.06 31.25 -18.07
C GLU A 217 43.85 30.37 -18.40
N HIS A 218 43.61 30.09 -19.68
CA HIS A 218 42.54 29.17 -20.07
C HIS A 218 42.76 27.78 -19.47
N GLN A 219 43.98 27.25 -19.51
CA GLN A 219 44.28 25.95 -18.93
C GLN A 219 44.05 25.94 -17.41
N ASN A 220 44.47 27.00 -16.71
CA ASN A 220 44.23 27.16 -15.28
C ASN A 220 42.74 27.28 -14.95
N ASN A 221 41.99 28.09 -15.70
CA ASN A 221 40.54 28.23 -15.51
C ASN A 221 39.82 26.90 -15.72
N VAL A 222 40.21 26.13 -16.75
CA VAL A 222 39.67 24.78 -16.97
C VAL A 222 40.03 23.84 -15.83
N ALA A 223 41.25 23.89 -15.32
CA ALA A 223 41.66 23.07 -14.17
C ALA A 223 40.84 23.43 -12.91
N GLN A 224 40.67 24.72 -12.61
CA GLN A 224 39.87 25.20 -11.49
C GLN A 224 38.39 24.81 -11.63
N LEU A 225 37.80 24.94 -12.82
CA LEU A 225 36.41 24.53 -13.06
C LEU A 225 36.23 23.02 -12.90
N LYS A 226 37.20 22.22 -13.34
CA LYS A 226 37.19 20.76 -13.13
C LYS A 226 37.29 20.41 -11.65
N GLU A 227 38.22 21.02 -10.92
CA GLU A 227 38.38 20.80 -9.48
C GLU A 227 37.13 21.22 -8.71
N ALA A 228 36.56 22.38 -9.01
CA ALA A 228 35.31 22.84 -8.42
C ALA A 228 34.14 21.88 -8.73
N GLY A 229 34.04 21.39 -9.97
CA GLY A 229 33.04 20.40 -10.38
C GLY A 229 33.21 19.07 -9.66
N GLU A 230 34.43 18.57 -9.51
CA GLU A 230 34.72 17.34 -8.77
C GLU A 230 34.42 17.49 -7.26
N MET A 231 34.75 18.64 -6.66
CA MET A 231 34.42 18.92 -5.27
C MET A 231 32.91 19.01 -5.05
N ALA A 232 32.17 19.70 -5.93
CA ALA A 232 30.72 19.78 -5.86
C ALA A 232 30.06 18.40 -5.98
N LEU A 233 30.56 17.56 -6.91
CA LEU A 233 30.07 16.19 -7.07
C LEU A 233 30.32 15.33 -5.82
N LYS A 234 31.52 15.44 -5.22
CA LYS A 234 31.85 14.73 -3.97
C LYS A 234 30.95 15.17 -2.81
N LEU A 235 30.74 16.47 -2.66
CA LEU A 235 29.89 17.03 -1.62
C LEU A 235 28.44 16.55 -1.76
N GLN A 236 27.90 16.56 -2.98
CA GLN A 236 26.56 16.04 -3.27
C GLN A 236 26.45 14.52 -3.02
N GLN A 237 27.49 13.74 -3.35
CA GLN A 237 27.54 12.30 -3.04
C GLN A 237 27.56 12.05 -1.54
N GLU A 238 28.28 12.87 -0.77
CA GLU A 238 28.40 12.75 0.67
C GLU A 238 27.10 13.15 1.37
N GLU A 239 26.43 14.22 0.94
CA GLU A 239 25.09 14.62 1.38
C GLU A 239 24.05 13.52 1.11
N HIS A 240 24.03 12.97 -0.12
CA HIS A 240 23.11 11.87 -0.45
C HIS A 240 23.37 10.64 0.43
N ARG A 241 24.64 10.31 0.69
CA ARG A 241 25.01 9.21 1.59
C ARG A 241 24.58 9.46 3.03
N GLN A 242 24.63 10.71 3.50
CA GLN A 242 24.15 11.10 4.83
C GLN A 242 22.63 10.98 4.92
N GLN A 243 21.89 11.54 3.97
CA GLN A 243 20.42 11.45 3.89
C GLN A 243 19.94 10.00 3.82
N GLU A 244 20.62 9.15 3.04
CA GLU A 244 20.34 7.72 3.02
C GLU A 244 20.57 7.05 4.38
N ALA A 245 21.65 7.41 5.07
CA ALA A 245 21.97 6.85 6.38
C ALA A 245 20.93 7.27 7.43
N GLU A 246 20.51 8.53 7.43
CA GLU A 246 19.43 9.06 8.27
C GLU A 246 18.11 8.36 7.98
N SER A 247 17.69 8.30 6.72
CA SER A 247 16.47 7.58 6.31
C SER A 247 16.50 6.11 6.74
N LYS A 248 17.68 5.45 6.68
CA LYS A 248 17.86 4.07 7.17
C LYS A 248 17.78 3.97 8.69
N ARG A 249 18.21 4.98 9.46
CA ARG A 249 18.06 5.04 10.92
C ARG A 249 16.61 5.28 11.31
N ASP A 250 15.94 6.25 10.68
CA ASP A 250 14.54 6.57 10.94
C ASP A 250 13.63 5.37 10.64
N LYS A 251 13.88 4.68 9.52
CA LYS A 251 13.19 3.42 9.21
C LYS A 251 13.37 2.35 10.28
N ARG A 252 14.53 2.29 10.95
CA ARG A 252 14.75 1.35 12.05
C ARG A 252 14.05 1.81 13.33
N SER A 253 14.11 3.10 13.65
CA SER A 253 13.41 3.69 14.81
C SER A 253 11.90 3.45 14.70
N LEU A 254 11.29 3.83 13.57
CA LEU A 254 9.86 3.64 13.32
C LEU A 254 9.44 2.17 13.38
N LYS A 255 10.30 1.24 12.95
CA LYS A 255 10.03 -0.20 13.09
C LYS A 255 10.05 -0.67 14.54
N LEU A 256 10.93 -0.12 15.37
CA LEU A 256 10.99 -0.43 16.79
C LEU A 256 9.77 0.14 17.51
N GLU A 257 9.43 1.41 17.27
CA GLU A 257 8.23 2.06 17.82
C GLU A 257 6.94 1.31 17.43
N LEU A 258 6.83 0.90 16.16
CA LEU A 258 5.70 0.09 15.71
C LEU A 258 5.64 -1.26 16.44
N LYS A 259 6.80 -1.89 16.70
CA LYS A 259 6.83 -3.15 17.44
C LYS A 259 6.49 -2.98 18.91
N GLU A 260 6.91 -1.89 19.54
CA GLU A 260 6.55 -1.53 20.91
C GLU A 260 5.04 -1.27 21.03
N LEU A 261 4.44 -0.56 20.07
CA LEU A 261 2.99 -0.34 20.01
C LEU A 261 2.22 -1.64 19.80
N GLU A 262 2.68 -2.53 18.92
CA GLU A 262 2.09 -3.86 18.74
C GLU A 262 2.08 -4.66 20.06
N LEU A 263 3.21 -4.69 20.76
CA LEU A 263 3.33 -5.39 22.05
C LEU A 263 2.42 -4.77 23.12
N ALA A 264 2.36 -3.44 23.19
CA ALA A 264 1.47 -2.74 24.12
C ALA A 264 -0.01 -3.05 23.83
N HIS A 265 -0.42 -3.12 22.55
CA HIS A 265 -1.77 -3.53 22.18
C HIS A 265 -2.05 -5.00 22.51
N GLU A 266 -1.10 -5.90 22.29
CA GLU A 266 -1.22 -7.31 22.69
C GLU A 266 -1.40 -7.46 24.20
N ASP A 267 -0.66 -6.69 25.00
CA ASP A 267 -0.77 -6.68 26.45
C ASP A 267 -2.13 -6.12 26.90
N ALA A 268 -2.62 -5.03 26.30
CA ALA A 268 -3.95 -4.48 26.56
C ALA A 268 -5.07 -5.48 26.24
N ILE A 269 -4.97 -6.20 25.12
CA ILE A 269 -5.93 -7.28 24.77
C ILE A 269 -5.85 -8.41 25.80
N ARG A 270 -4.66 -8.76 26.27
CA ARG A 270 -4.48 -9.81 27.29
C ARG A 270 -5.12 -9.40 28.61
N GLU A 271 -4.97 -8.15 29.04
CA GLU A 271 -5.63 -7.60 30.22
C GLU A 271 -7.15 -7.61 30.09
N LEU A 272 -7.70 -7.12 28.98
CA LEU A 272 -9.14 -7.16 28.71
C LEU A 272 -9.70 -8.58 28.73
N LYS A 273 -8.99 -9.55 28.16
CA LYS A 273 -9.37 -10.97 28.22
C LYS A 273 -9.37 -11.50 29.65
N GLN A 274 -8.33 -11.21 30.43
CA GLN A 274 -8.27 -11.61 31.84
C GLN A 274 -9.39 -10.98 32.67
N GLU A 275 -9.72 -9.72 32.42
CA GLU A 275 -10.82 -9.04 33.10
C GLU A 275 -12.18 -9.65 32.73
N ASN A 276 -12.40 -9.96 31.44
CA ASN A 276 -13.59 -10.66 31.00
C ASN A 276 -13.71 -12.05 31.64
N ASP A 277 -12.62 -12.83 31.71
CA ASP A 277 -12.62 -14.15 32.36
C ASP A 277 -12.94 -14.05 33.86
N LYS A 278 -12.42 -13.01 34.54
CA LYS A 278 -12.79 -12.71 35.94
C LYS A 278 -14.28 -12.38 36.06
N ASN A 279 -14.83 -11.57 35.15
CA ASN A 279 -16.25 -11.20 35.16
C ASN A 279 -17.16 -12.39 34.87
N VAL A 280 -16.81 -13.24 33.90
CA VAL A 280 -17.51 -14.51 33.61
C VAL A 280 -17.46 -15.43 34.83
N THR A 281 -16.33 -15.53 35.52
CA THR A 281 -16.20 -16.36 36.73
C THR A 281 -17.08 -15.83 37.87
N LYS A 282 -17.10 -14.51 38.10
CA LYS A 282 -17.99 -13.87 39.08
C LYS A 282 -19.46 -14.15 38.76
N LEU A 283 -19.85 -14.04 37.49
CA LEU A 283 -21.21 -14.28 37.05
C LEU A 283 -21.61 -15.75 37.22
N ARG A 284 -20.71 -16.69 36.91
CA ARG A 284 -20.92 -18.12 37.19
C ARG A 284 -21.13 -18.38 38.68
N GLN A 285 -20.31 -17.78 39.55
CA GLN A 285 -20.45 -17.91 40.99
C GLN A 285 -21.74 -17.28 41.54
N GLN A 286 -22.25 -16.21 40.91
CA GLN A 286 -23.55 -15.63 41.25
C GLN A 286 -24.67 -16.60 40.89
N TYR A 287 -24.70 -17.10 39.66
CA TYR A 287 -25.72 -18.06 39.23
C TYR A 287 -25.68 -19.37 40.02
N GLU A 288 -24.49 -19.88 40.35
CA GLU A 288 -24.37 -21.09 41.17
C GLU A 288 -24.95 -20.88 42.58
N ARG A 289 -24.75 -19.68 43.17
CA ARG A 289 -25.37 -19.31 44.45
C ARG A 289 -26.88 -19.22 44.33
N GLU A 290 -27.39 -18.52 43.32
CA GLU A 290 -28.83 -18.38 43.09
C GLU A 290 -29.52 -19.75 42.89
N VAL A 291 -28.91 -20.64 42.10
CA VAL A 291 -29.41 -22.00 41.89
C VAL A 291 -29.42 -22.80 43.20
N LYS A 292 -28.33 -22.74 43.99
CA LYS A 292 -28.26 -23.40 45.30
C LYS A 292 -29.33 -22.89 46.26
N GLU A 293 -29.52 -21.56 46.33
CA GLU A 293 -30.56 -20.96 47.18
C GLU A 293 -31.97 -21.36 46.74
N LEU A 294 -32.22 -21.40 45.43
CA LEU A 294 -33.50 -21.80 44.87
C LEU A 294 -33.78 -23.28 45.16
N GLN A 295 -32.79 -24.15 44.97
CA GLN A 295 -32.89 -25.57 45.28
C GLN A 295 -33.18 -25.78 46.78
N GLN A 296 -32.44 -25.12 47.67
CA GLN A 296 -32.67 -25.20 49.12
C GLN A 296 -34.07 -24.71 49.51
N LYS A 297 -34.58 -23.65 48.87
CA LYS A 297 -35.95 -23.16 49.11
C LYS A 297 -36.99 -24.23 48.75
N TYR A 298 -36.83 -24.90 47.61
CA TYR A 298 -37.77 -25.94 47.18
C TYR A 298 -37.63 -27.26 47.95
N GLU A 299 -36.42 -27.66 48.33
CA GLU A 299 -36.19 -28.80 49.22
C GLU A 299 -36.85 -28.59 50.58
N LYS A 300 -36.70 -27.39 51.16
CA LYS A 300 -37.38 -27.02 52.42
C LYS A 300 -38.91 -27.09 52.26
N LYS A 301 -39.48 -26.52 51.18
CA LYS A 301 -40.92 -26.59 50.91
C LYS A 301 -41.40 -28.04 50.78
N MET A 302 -40.66 -28.89 50.07
CA MET A 302 -41.01 -30.31 49.94
C MET A 302 -40.93 -31.08 51.24
N LYS A 303 -39.90 -30.81 52.07
CA LYS A 303 -39.79 -31.41 53.40
C LYS A 303 -40.96 -31.00 54.29
N MET A 304 -41.26 -29.71 54.37
CA MET A 304 -42.39 -29.18 55.14
C MET A 304 -43.72 -29.83 54.72
N LEU A 305 -43.96 -29.98 53.42
CA LEU A 305 -45.18 -30.62 52.91
C LEU A 305 -45.25 -32.11 53.29
N ARG A 306 -44.12 -32.84 53.22
CA ARG A 306 -44.05 -34.25 53.65
C ARG A 306 -44.33 -34.37 55.15
N ASP A 307 -43.70 -33.54 55.96
CA ASP A 307 -43.88 -33.53 57.42
C ASP A 307 -45.33 -33.19 57.79
N GLU A 308 -45.97 -32.23 57.09
CA GLU A 308 -47.39 -31.88 57.29
C GLU A 308 -48.33 -33.04 56.93
N LEU A 309 -48.10 -33.70 55.79
CA LEU A 309 -48.90 -34.86 55.37
C LEU A 309 -48.71 -36.06 56.31
N GLU A 310 -47.50 -36.28 56.81
CA GLU A 310 -47.22 -37.34 57.78
C GLU A 310 -47.90 -37.04 59.12
N LEU A 311 -47.91 -35.78 59.56
CA LEU A 311 -48.62 -35.35 60.76
C LEU A 311 -50.14 -35.53 60.61
N ARG A 312 -50.72 -35.13 59.47
CA ARG A 312 -52.14 -35.38 59.17
C ARG A 312 -52.47 -36.86 59.24
N ARG A 313 -51.67 -37.71 58.58
CA ARG A 313 -51.85 -39.17 58.61
C ARG A 313 -51.79 -39.71 60.04
N LYS A 314 -50.83 -39.26 60.85
CA LYS A 314 -50.72 -39.68 62.27
C LYS A 314 -51.95 -39.25 63.08
N ALA A 315 -52.44 -38.03 62.87
CA ALA A 315 -53.66 -37.55 63.54
C ALA A 315 -54.90 -38.36 63.13
N GLU A 316 -55.08 -38.65 61.85
CA GLU A 316 -56.17 -39.50 61.35
C GLU A 316 -56.12 -40.92 61.93
N ILE A 317 -54.91 -41.52 62.04
CA ILE A 317 -54.73 -42.83 62.67
C ILE A 317 -55.15 -42.79 64.14
N LEU A 318 -54.67 -41.80 64.90
CA LEU A 318 -55.02 -41.64 66.31
C LEU A 318 -56.53 -41.46 66.51
N GLU A 319 -57.18 -40.66 65.66
CA GLU A 319 -58.63 -40.46 65.72
C GLU A 319 -59.40 -41.77 65.43
N ILE A 320 -58.94 -42.56 64.45
CA ILE A 320 -59.50 -43.88 64.15
C ILE A 320 -59.28 -44.84 65.33
N GLU A 321 -58.11 -44.84 65.95
CA GLU A 321 -57.80 -45.66 67.12
C GLU A 321 -58.67 -45.28 68.31
N GLU A 322 -58.87 -43.99 68.57
CA GLU A 322 -59.76 -43.51 69.61
C GLU A 322 -61.21 -43.94 69.36
N ARG A 323 -61.71 -43.79 68.12
CA ARG A 323 -63.04 -44.30 67.73
C ARG A 323 -63.17 -45.80 67.93
N LYS A 324 -62.16 -46.59 67.55
CA LYS A 324 -62.13 -48.04 67.78
C LYS A 324 -62.13 -48.39 69.26
N ASN A 325 -61.32 -47.71 70.08
CA ASN A 325 -61.25 -47.93 71.51
C ASN A 325 -62.57 -47.58 72.21
N ASN A 326 -63.21 -46.48 71.80
CA ASN A 326 -64.54 -46.12 72.28
C ASN A 326 -65.57 -47.20 71.93
N HIS A 327 -65.55 -47.71 70.69
CA HIS A 327 -66.44 -48.80 70.29
C HIS A 327 -66.17 -50.11 71.07
N ILE A 328 -64.89 -50.46 71.30
CA ILE A 328 -64.51 -51.61 72.13
C ILE A 328 -65.06 -51.42 73.55
N ASN A 329 -64.90 -50.24 74.15
CA ASN A 329 -65.41 -49.95 75.48
C ASN A 329 -66.94 -50.03 75.57
N GLU A 330 -67.65 -49.52 74.55
CA GLU A 330 -69.11 -49.68 74.45
C GLU A 330 -69.52 -51.14 74.33
N LEU A 331 -68.82 -51.92 73.50
CA LEU A 331 -69.09 -53.33 73.29
C LEU A 331 -68.81 -54.13 74.58
N MET A 332 -67.72 -53.82 75.28
CA MET A 332 -67.40 -54.39 76.59
C MET A 332 -68.51 -54.11 77.61
N LYS A 333 -69.01 -52.87 77.69
CA LYS A 333 -70.15 -52.54 78.58
C LYS A 333 -71.43 -53.30 78.21
N LYS A 334 -71.73 -53.42 76.90
CA LYS A 334 -72.88 -54.21 76.43
C LYS A 334 -72.73 -55.69 76.77
N HIS A 335 -71.53 -56.24 76.57
CA HIS A 335 -71.24 -57.62 76.96
C HIS A 335 -71.32 -57.82 78.47
N GLU A 336 -70.78 -56.91 79.29
CA GLU A 336 -70.89 -56.98 80.74
C GLU A 336 -72.35 -56.94 81.22
N LYS A 337 -73.16 -56.08 80.60
CA LYS A 337 -74.61 -56.06 80.83
C LYS A 337 -75.28 -57.37 80.41
N ALA A 338 -75.01 -57.87 79.22
CA ALA A 338 -75.56 -59.12 78.72
C ALA A 338 -75.11 -60.32 79.58
N PHE A 339 -73.85 -60.35 80.03
CA PHE A 339 -73.35 -61.36 80.96
C PHE A 339 -74.02 -61.24 82.33
N GLY A 340 -74.30 -60.02 82.80
CA GLY A 340 -75.10 -59.78 84.00
C GLY A 340 -76.53 -60.30 83.84
N GLU A 341 -77.18 -60.00 82.72
CA GLU A 341 -78.52 -60.49 82.37
C GLU A 341 -78.54 -62.03 82.23
N ILE A 342 -77.54 -62.63 81.59
CA ILE A 342 -77.36 -64.08 81.48
C ILE A 342 -77.11 -64.71 82.86
N LYS A 343 -76.29 -64.08 83.70
CA LYS A 343 -76.02 -64.55 85.06
C LYS A 343 -77.29 -64.49 85.91
N ASN A 344 -78.09 -63.44 85.76
CA ASN A 344 -79.39 -63.33 86.40
C ASN A 344 -80.36 -64.39 85.86
N TYR A 345 -80.44 -64.58 84.54
CA TYR A 345 -81.23 -65.63 83.90
C TYR A 345 -80.84 -67.05 84.36
N TYR A 346 -79.55 -67.35 84.46
CA TYR A 346 -79.08 -68.63 84.99
C TYR A 346 -79.17 -68.71 86.51
N ASN A 347 -79.15 -67.62 87.26
CA ASN A 347 -79.48 -67.60 88.69
C ASN A 347 -80.97 -67.92 88.89
N ASP A 348 -81.85 -67.31 88.10
CA ASP A 348 -83.29 -67.55 88.10
C ASP A 348 -83.60 -68.98 87.65
N ILE A 349 -82.89 -69.47 86.61
CA ILE A 349 -82.97 -70.86 86.17
C ILE A 349 -82.32 -71.82 87.15
N THR A 350 -81.23 -71.49 87.86
CA THR A 350 -80.69 -72.39 88.90
C THR A 350 -81.61 -72.42 90.10
N HIS A 351 -82.34 -71.35 90.38
CA HIS A 351 -83.42 -71.36 91.35
C HIS A 351 -84.56 -72.28 90.88
N ASN A 352 -85.08 -72.06 89.66
CA ASN A 352 -86.09 -72.93 89.04
C ASN A 352 -85.61 -74.38 88.81
N ASN A 353 -84.32 -74.59 88.57
CA ASN A 353 -83.70 -75.90 88.39
C ASN A 353 -83.37 -76.54 89.71
N LEU A 354 -83.16 -75.83 90.81
CA LEU A 354 -83.17 -76.46 92.14
C LEU A 354 -84.58 -76.99 92.46
N ASP A 355 -85.61 -76.31 91.97
CA ASP A 355 -86.99 -76.77 92.03
C ASP A 355 -87.28 -77.92 91.04
N LEU A 356 -86.68 -77.90 89.84
CA LEU A 356 -86.83 -78.93 88.80
C LEU A 356 -85.87 -80.13 88.94
N ILE A 357 -84.66 -79.99 89.51
CA ILE A 357 -83.75 -81.11 89.83
C ILE A 357 -84.38 -81.99 90.91
N ARG A 358 -85.26 -81.40 91.74
CA ARG A 358 -86.14 -82.17 92.62
C ARG A 358 -87.08 -83.08 91.82
N SER A 359 -87.51 -82.71 90.61
CA SER A 359 -88.40 -83.49 89.75
C SER A 359 -87.69 -84.34 88.69
N LEU A 360 -86.52 -83.95 88.17
CA LEU A 360 -85.82 -84.64 87.08
C LEU A 360 -84.84 -85.73 87.53
N LYS A 361 -84.55 -85.84 88.83
CA LYS A 361 -83.92 -87.07 89.37
C LYS A 361 -84.77 -88.32 89.12
N GLU A 362 -86.05 -88.17 88.78
CA GLU A 362 -86.92 -89.26 88.35
C GLU A 362 -86.76 -89.64 86.86
N GLU A 363 -86.36 -88.74 85.95
CA GLU A 363 -86.38 -89.00 84.48
C GLU A 363 -85.03 -89.40 83.86
N VAL A 364 -83.89 -89.16 84.53
CA VAL A 364 -82.54 -89.49 84.00
C VAL A 364 -82.27 -91.00 83.89
N ALA A 365 -83.19 -91.85 84.37
CA ALA A 365 -83.12 -93.30 84.14
C ALA A 365 -83.35 -93.71 82.67
N GLU A 366 -84.02 -92.90 81.83
CA GLU A 366 -84.48 -93.36 80.49
C GLU A 366 -83.51 -93.15 79.31
N MET A 367 -82.64 -92.14 79.30
CA MET A 367 -81.99 -91.66 78.06
C MET A 367 -80.62 -92.30 77.71
N LYS A 368 -80.25 -93.42 78.32
CA LYS A 368 -79.00 -94.15 78.00
C LYS A 368 -79.03 -95.00 76.72
N LYS A 369 -80.09 -94.94 75.90
CA LYS A 369 -80.39 -95.96 74.87
C LYS A 369 -80.15 -95.59 73.39
N LYS A 370 -79.59 -94.42 73.01
CA LYS A 370 -79.60 -93.96 71.59
C LYS A 370 -78.26 -93.58 70.92
N GLU A 371 -77.12 -94.06 71.40
CA GLU A 371 -75.80 -93.59 70.91
C GLU A 371 -75.18 -94.40 69.74
N ILE A 372 -75.73 -95.55 69.35
CA ILE A 372 -74.98 -96.53 68.52
C ILE A 372 -75.08 -96.31 66.97
N ASN A 373 -75.81 -95.31 66.45
CA ASN A 373 -76.18 -95.28 65.01
C ASN A 373 -75.29 -94.47 64.03
N SER A 374 -74.20 -93.84 64.45
CA SER A 374 -73.57 -92.76 63.64
C SER A 374 -72.26 -93.11 62.89
N GLU A 375 -71.85 -94.38 62.81
CA GLU A 375 -70.50 -94.73 62.29
C GLU A 375 -70.38 -95.01 60.77
N LYS A 376 -71.46 -95.25 60.02
CA LYS A 376 -71.37 -95.72 58.61
C LYS A 376 -71.18 -94.62 57.53
N VAL A 377 -71.43 -93.35 57.84
CA VAL A 377 -71.40 -92.24 56.84
C VAL A 377 -69.97 -91.82 56.43
N LYS A 378 -68.94 -92.20 57.20
CA LYS A 378 -67.58 -91.70 57.02
C LYS A 378 -66.78 -92.35 55.87
N PHE A 379 -67.22 -93.50 55.33
CA PHE A 379 -66.44 -94.25 54.34
C PHE A 379 -66.73 -93.86 52.87
N GLU A 380 -67.97 -93.48 52.56
CA GLU A 380 -68.39 -93.12 51.20
C GLU A 380 -67.77 -91.78 50.73
N ILE A 381 -67.62 -90.82 51.65
CA ILE A 381 -67.03 -89.49 51.40
C ILE A 381 -65.54 -89.58 50.98
N ALA A 382 -64.83 -90.65 51.37
CA ALA A 382 -63.40 -90.80 51.08
C ALA A 382 -63.10 -91.24 49.63
N GLN A 383 -63.98 -92.02 48.99
CA GLN A 383 -63.78 -92.48 47.61
C GLN A 383 -64.10 -91.40 46.57
N GLU A 384 -65.08 -90.55 46.83
CA GLU A 384 -65.48 -89.46 45.93
C GLU A 384 -64.40 -88.36 45.82
N ASN A 385 -63.74 -88.03 46.94
CA ASN A 385 -62.63 -87.07 46.97
C ASN A 385 -61.43 -87.50 46.12
N LYS A 386 -61.23 -88.82 45.89
CA LYS A 386 -60.11 -89.32 45.09
C LYS A 386 -60.33 -89.13 43.59
N LYS A 387 -61.57 -89.25 43.10
CA LYS A 387 -61.94 -89.05 41.67
C LYS A 387 -61.84 -87.59 41.21
N LEU A 388 -62.04 -86.62 42.10
CA LEU A 388 -62.07 -85.19 41.77
C LEU A 388 -60.68 -84.51 41.77
N SER A 389 -59.64 -85.19 42.24
CA SER A 389 -58.29 -84.62 42.42
C SER A 389 -57.51 -84.38 41.10
N GLU A 390 -57.68 -85.27 40.12
CA GLU A 390 -56.94 -85.20 38.86
C GLU A 390 -57.46 -84.10 37.91
N PRO A 391 -58.78 -83.90 37.71
CA PRO A 391 -59.32 -82.77 36.96
C PRO A 391 -58.96 -81.41 37.59
N LEU A 392 -58.97 -81.32 38.93
CA LEU A 392 -58.58 -80.11 39.64
C LEU A 392 -57.11 -79.74 39.38
N THR A 393 -56.21 -80.73 39.36
CA THR A 393 -54.79 -80.50 39.10
C THR A 393 -54.52 -80.02 37.67
N ARG A 394 -55.25 -80.54 36.68
CA ARG A 394 -55.13 -80.08 35.27
C ARG A 394 -55.65 -78.66 35.11
N ALA A 395 -56.80 -78.33 35.70
CA ALA A 395 -57.37 -76.99 35.68
C ALA A 395 -56.43 -75.95 36.35
N LEU A 396 -55.77 -76.32 37.46
CA LEU A 396 -54.80 -75.44 38.12
C LEU A 396 -53.58 -75.14 37.24
N LYS A 397 -53.04 -76.14 36.52
CA LYS A 397 -51.91 -75.94 35.58
C LYS A 397 -52.30 -75.07 34.39
N GLU A 398 -53.54 -75.19 33.91
CA GLU A 398 -54.05 -74.36 32.82
C GLU A 398 -54.25 -72.91 33.27
N VAL A 399 -54.78 -72.69 34.48
CA VAL A 399 -54.86 -71.35 35.10
C VAL A 399 -53.46 -70.73 35.25
N GLU A 400 -52.45 -71.51 35.62
CA GLU A 400 -51.07 -71.02 35.75
C GLU A 400 -50.47 -70.60 34.41
N LYS A 401 -50.67 -71.40 33.34
CA LYS A 401 -50.25 -71.03 31.98
C LYS A 401 -50.94 -69.75 31.50
N LEU A 402 -52.27 -69.67 31.65
CA LEU A 402 -53.04 -68.49 31.25
C LEU A 402 -52.62 -67.23 32.02
N ARG A 403 -52.27 -67.37 33.32
CA ARG A 403 -51.71 -66.25 34.10
C ARG A 403 -50.35 -65.80 33.57
N HIS A 404 -49.49 -66.72 33.15
CA HIS A 404 -48.20 -66.38 32.56
C HIS A 404 -48.36 -65.68 31.20
N GLU A 405 -49.25 -66.18 30.33
CA GLU A 405 -49.57 -65.54 29.05
C GLU A 405 -50.18 -64.14 29.24
N LEU A 406 -51.07 -63.97 30.23
CA LEU A 406 -51.62 -62.67 30.58
C LEU A 406 -50.53 -61.68 31.03
N ALA A 407 -49.57 -62.13 31.84
CA ALA A 407 -48.45 -61.31 32.29
C ALA A 407 -47.55 -60.88 31.12
N ASN A 408 -47.28 -61.79 30.17
CA ASN A 408 -46.53 -61.46 28.95
C ASN A 408 -47.30 -60.45 28.09
N TYR A 409 -48.60 -60.66 27.89
CA TYR A 409 -49.45 -59.72 27.16
C TYR A 409 -49.49 -58.33 27.80
N GLN A 410 -49.53 -58.24 29.14
CA GLN A 410 -49.43 -56.97 29.86
C GLN A 410 -48.09 -56.26 29.64
N LYS A 411 -46.98 -57.02 29.64
CA LYS A 411 -45.64 -56.50 29.35
C LYS A 411 -45.55 -55.97 27.91
N ASP A 412 -46.09 -56.70 26.94
CA ASP A 412 -46.11 -56.31 25.53
C ASP A 412 -47.01 -55.08 25.29
N LYS A 413 -48.12 -54.99 26.03
CA LYS A 413 -48.98 -53.80 25.99
C LYS A 413 -48.23 -52.55 26.50
N MET A 414 -47.48 -52.68 27.60
CA MET A 414 -46.67 -51.57 28.11
C MET A 414 -45.51 -51.20 27.17
N SER A 415 -44.84 -52.19 26.58
CA SER A 415 -43.75 -51.93 25.63
C SER A 415 -44.26 -51.24 24.36
N LEU A 416 -45.42 -51.66 23.84
CA LEU A 416 -46.10 -51.01 22.72
C LEU A 416 -46.50 -49.58 23.04
N GLN A 417 -47.04 -49.33 24.24
CA GLN A 417 -47.38 -47.97 24.68
C GLN A 417 -46.14 -47.06 24.74
N ASN A 418 -45.03 -47.56 25.30
CA ASN A 418 -43.78 -46.83 25.35
C ASN A 418 -43.21 -46.58 23.94
N ALA A 419 -43.25 -47.56 23.05
CA ALA A 419 -42.83 -47.42 21.66
C ALA A 419 -43.65 -46.36 20.91
N LYS A 420 -44.99 -46.35 21.09
CA LYS A 420 -45.87 -45.33 20.53
C LYS A 420 -45.57 -43.93 21.06
N SER A 421 -45.31 -43.79 22.36
CA SER A 421 -44.93 -42.50 22.94
C SER A 421 -43.60 -41.99 22.36
N ARG A 422 -42.62 -42.88 22.17
CA ARG A 422 -41.33 -42.54 21.56
C ARG A 422 -41.48 -42.17 20.08
N LEU A 423 -42.31 -42.91 19.33
CA LEU A 423 -42.63 -42.60 17.94
C LEU A 423 -43.21 -41.18 17.83
N HIS A 424 -44.18 -40.84 18.68
CA HIS A 424 -44.82 -39.53 18.65
C HIS A 424 -43.83 -38.37 18.94
N VAL A 425 -42.90 -38.57 19.88
CA VAL A 425 -41.82 -37.61 20.14
C VAL A 425 -40.91 -37.47 18.93
N LEU A 426 -40.51 -38.59 18.30
CA LEU A 426 -39.66 -38.57 17.10
C LEU A 426 -40.35 -37.92 15.90
N GLU A 427 -41.63 -38.16 15.69
CA GLU A 427 -42.44 -37.51 14.64
C GLU A 427 -42.50 -35.99 14.86
N THR A 428 -42.60 -35.55 16.11
CA THR A 428 -42.59 -34.12 16.45
C THR A 428 -41.23 -33.50 16.16
N GLN A 429 -40.15 -34.14 16.62
CA GLN A 429 -38.78 -33.69 16.33
C GLN A 429 -38.50 -33.65 14.83
N LEU A 430 -38.98 -34.64 14.06
CA LEU A 430 -38.81 -34.68 12.62
C LEU A 430 -39.55 -33.53 11.94
N ARG A 431 -40.78 -33.21 12.36
CA ARG A 431 -41.53 -32.05 11.86
C ARG A 431 -40.80 -30.74 12.15
N ASP A 432 -40.32 -30.57 13.37
CA ASP A 432 -39.62 -29.36 13.80
C ASP A 432 -38.31 -29.18 13.00
N LEU A 433 -37.51 -30.24 12.87
CA LEU A 433 -36.27 -30.25 12.06
C LEU A 433 -36.54 -29.99 10.58
N THR A 434 -37.62 -30.52 10.03
CA THR A 434 -37.98 -30.29 8.63
C THR A 434 -38.34 -28.82 8.39
N TRP A 435 -39.08 -28.21 9.33
CA TRP A 435 -39.41 -26.79 9.25
C TRP A 435 -38.17 -25.90 9.40
N GLU A 436 -37.30 -26.20 10.37
CA GLU A 436 -36.04 -25.47 10.55
C GLU A 436 -35.16 -25.56 9.30
N HIS A 437 -35.07 -26.75 8.69
CA HIS A 437 -34.31 -26.96 7.46
C HIS A 437 -34.84 -26.11 6.30
N GLU A 438 -36.16 -26.13 6.06
CA GLU A 438 -36.82 -25.33 5.02
C GLU A 438 -36.56 -23.83 5.21
N VAL A 439 -36.68 -23.33 6.45
CA VAL A 439 -36.39 -21.93 6.77
C VAL A 439 -34.92 -21.59 6.51
N LEU A 440 -34.01 -22.50 6.85
CA LEU A 440 -32.57 -22.30 6.64
C LEU A 440 -32.22 -22.31 5.14
N GLU A 441 -32.84 -23.19 4.36
CA GLU A 441 -32.67 -23.22 2.90
C GLU A 441 -33.17 -21.92 2.25
N GLN A 442 -34.34 -21.42 2.63
CA GLN A 442 -34.85 -20.15 2.11
C GLN A 442 -33.93 -18.97 2.43
N ARG A 443 -33.40 -18.93 3.67
CA ARG A 443 -32.41 -17.92 4.07
C ARG A 443 -31.11 -18.05 3.29
N PHE A 444 -30.65 -19.27 3.04
CA PHE A 444 -29.45 -19.51 2.26
C PHE A 444 -29.60 -19.00 0.83
N HIS A 445 -30.69 -19.35 0.14
CA HIS A 445 -30.98 -18.86 -1.22
C HIS A 445 -31.07 -17.33 -1.27
N HIS A 446 -31.63 -16.70 -0.23
CA HIS A 446 -31.69 -15.24 -0.15
C HIS A 446 -30.29 -14.62 -0.07
N VAL A 447 -29.43 -15.14 0.81
CA VAL A 447 -28.06 -14.65 0.98
C VAL A 447 -27.21 -14.90 -0.26
N GLU A 448 -27.39 -16.05 -0.94
CA GLU A 448 -26.72 -16.31 -2.21
C GLU A 448 -27.13 -15.30 -3.28
N LYS A 449 -28.43 -14.96 -3.36
CA LYS A 449 -28.91 -13.94 -4.28
C LYS A 449 -28.32 -12.56 -3.96
N GLU A 450 -28.28 -12.17 -2.68
CA GLU A 450 -27.67 -10.90 -2.27
C GLU A 450 -26.17 -10.84 -2.61
N ARG A 451 -25.44 -11.95 -2.42
CA ARG A 451 -24.04 -12.08 -2.82
C ARG A 451 -23.88 -11.85 -4.32
N ASP A 452 -24.70 -12.51 -5.12
CA ASP A 452 -24.60 -12.45 -6.58
C ASP A 452 -24.95 -11.04 -7.09
N GLU A 453 -26.02 -10.43 -6.57
CA GLU A 453 -26.39 -9.05 -6.89
C GLU A 453 -25.28 -8.05 -6.49
N LEU A 454 -24.62 -8.28 -5.36
CA LEU A 454 -23.52 -7.41 -4.92
C LEU A 454 -22.29 -7.57 -5.82
N PHE A 455 -22.00 -8.78 -6.26
CA PHE A 455 -20.90 -9.07 -7.18
C PHE A 455 -21.14 -8.41 -8.55
N GLU A 456 -22.34 -8.54 -9.11
CA GLU A 456 -22.71 -7.89 -10.37
C GLU A 456 -22.61 -6.36 -10.27
N LYS A 457 -23.11 -5.76 -9.18
CA LYS A 457 -23.01 -4.31 -8.93
C LYS A 457 -21.55 -3.86 -8.82
N PHE A 458 -20.71 -4.66 -8.16
CA PHE A 458 -19.28 -4.36 -8.03
C PHE A 458 -18.58 -4.35 -9.39
N GLU A 459 -18.78 -5.39 -10.21
CA GLU A 459 -18.22 -5.45 -11.56
C GLU A 459 -18.71 -4.27 -12.42
N SER A 460 -20.02 -4.00 -12.43
CA SER A 460 -20.61 -2.88 -13.16
C SER A 460 -20.01 -1.53 -12.72
N THR A 461 -19.83 -1.31 -11.42
CA THR A 461 -19.26 -0.06 -10.89
C THR A 461 -17.80 0.09 -11.30
N ILE A 462 -17.02 -1.00 -11.32
CA ILE A 462 -15.63 -0.98 -11.79
C ILE A 462 -15.59 -0.58 -13.26
N TYR A 463 -16.41 -1.20 -14.12
CA TYR A 463 -16.46 -0.86 -15.53
C TYR A 463 -16.83 0.60 -15.76
N ASP A 464 -17.82 1.12 -15.04
CA ASP A 464 -18.23 2.53 -15.13
C ASP A 464 -17.10 3.50 -14.74
N VAL A 465 -16.38 3.21 -13.64
CA VAL A 465 -15.26 4.04 -13.19
C VAL A 465 -14.10 3.98 -14.19
N GLN A 466 -13.76 2.80 -14.68
CA GLN A 466 -12.74 2.61 -15.70
C GLN A 466 -13.11 3.34 -17.00
N GLN A 467 -14.37 3.26 -17.43
CA GLN A 467 -14.84 3.94 -18.63
C GLN A 467 -14.77 5.47 -18.49
N LYS A 468 -15.24 6.02 -17.37
CA LYS A 468 -15.18 7.47 -17.10
C LYS A 468 -13.75 7.98 -17.02
N SER A 469 -12.88 7.26 -16.32
CA SER A 469 -11.44 7.58 -16.23
C SER A 469 -10.77 7.48 -17.60
N GLY A 470 -11.05 6.41 -18.35
CA GLY A 470 -10.56 6.19 -19.71
C GLY A 470 -10.96 7.31 -20.66
N PHE A 471 -12.24 7.74 -20.64
CA PHE A 471 -12.71 8.86 -21.45
C PHE A 471 -12.00 10.17 -21.09
N LYS A 472 -11.80 10.44 -19.79
CA LYS A 472 -11.06 11.62 -19.32
C LYS A 472 -9.61 11.58 -19.80
N ASN A 473 -8.95 10.43 -19.73
CA ASN A 473 -7.58 10.25 -20.19
C ASN A 473 -7.47 10.47 -21.70
N ILE A 474 -8.33 9.85 -22.50
CA ILE A 474 -8.37 10.05 -23.96
C ILE A 474 -8.61 11.52 -24.30
N LEU A 475 -9.50 12.20 -23.57
CA LEU A 475 -9.74 13.63 -23.79
C LEU A 475 -8.50 14.49 -23.48
N LEU A 476 -7.79 14.17 -22.39
CA LEU A 476 -6.54 14.85 -22.02
C LEU A 476 -5.43 14.58 -23.04
N GLU A 477 -5.29 13.34 -23.50
CA GLU A 477 -4.35 12.96 -24.57
C GLU A 477 -4.63 13.73 -25.85
N LYS A 478 -5.90 13.81 -26.29
CA LYS A 478 -6.27 14.60 -27.47
C LYS A 478 -5.98 16.09 -27.30
N LYS A 479 -6.19 16.65 -26.10
CA LYS A 479 -5.84 18.05 -25.80
C LYS A 479 -4.33 18.26 -25.86
N LEU A 480 -3.55 17.35 -25.26
CA LEU A 480 -2.09 17.40 -25.31
C LEU A 480 -1.58 17.30 -26.75
N GLN A 481 -2.12 16.36 -27.54
CA GLN A 481 -1.80 16.24 -28.95
C GLN A 481 -2.10 17.54 -29.71
N GLY A 482 -3.28 18.13 -29.53
CA GLY A 482 -3.63 19.39 -30.19
C GLY A 482 -2.73 20.56 -29.78
N ILE A 483 -2.31 20.63 -28.52
CA ILE A 483 -1.33 21.63 -28.05
C ILE A 483 0.05 21.36 -28.68
N ASN A 484 0.48 20.10 -28.75
CA ASN A 484 1.76 19.72 -29.35
C ASN A 484 1.81 20.03 -30.85
N GLU A 485 0.76 19.70 -31.60
CA GLU A 485 0.66 20.08 -33.03
C GLU A 485 0.70 21.59 -33.22
N THR A 486 0.11 22.35 -32.30
CA THR A 486 0.16 23.82 -32.33
C THR A 486 1.57 24.33 -32.03
N LEU A 487 2.26 23.70 -31.08
CA LEU A 487 3.65 24.01 -30.75
C LEU A 487 4.57 23.75 -31.94
N GLU A 488 4.50 22.57 -32.57
CA GLU A 488 5.31 22.21 -33.74
C GLU A 488 5.07 23.18 -34.92
N LYS A 489 3.81 23.60 -35.15
CA LYS A 489 3.48 24.63 -36.14
C LYS A 489 4.11 25.98 -35.80
N LYS A 490 4.16 26.35 -34.52
CA LYS A 490 4.75 27.62 -34.07
C LYS A 490 6.28 27.59 -34.15
N GLU A 491 6.90 26.46 -33.80
CA GLU A 491 8.34 26.26 -33.91
C GLU A 491 8.82 26.26 -35.36
N SER A 492 8.08 25.63 -36.27
CA SER A 492 8.38 25.68 -37.72
C SER A 492 8.23 27.10 -38.28
N GLN A 493 7.14 27.81 -37.96
CA GLN A 493 6.96 29.22 -38.33
C GLN A 493 8.09 30.10 -37.80
N LEU A 494 8.48 29.92 -36.53
CA LEU A 494 9.58 30.66 -35.93
C LEU A 494 10.91 30.36 -36.65
N SER A 495 11.17 29.09 -36.94
CA SER A 495 12.37 28.66 -37.66
C SER A 495 12.46 29.29 -39.04
N GLU A 496 11.36 29.32 -39.80
CA GLU A 496 11.28 29.96 -41.12
C GLU A 496 11.58 31.46 -41.04
N VAL A 497 10.97 32.17 -40.08
CA VAL A 497 11.20 33.61 -39.87
C VAL A 497 12.66 33.89 -39.52
N ILE A 498 13.27 33.09 -38.65
CA ILE A 498 14.69 33.22 -38.28
C ILE A 498 15.59 33.05 -39.51
N HIS A 499 15.30 32.06 -40.35
CA HIS A 499 16.07 31.80 -41.58
C HIS A 499 15.89 32.93 -42.61
N ALA A 500 14.67 33.41 -42.81
CA ALA A 500 14.38 34.48 -43.78
C ALA A 500 14.99 35.83 -43.37
N ALA A 501 15.07 36.11 -42.07
CA ALA A 501 15.55 37.39 -41.55
C ALA A 501 17.09 37.49 -41.41
N ASN A 502 17.84 36.39 -41.62
CA ASN A 502 19.31 36.33 -41.48
C ASN A 502 19.81 36.97 -40.16
N LEU A 503 19.09 36.77 -39.07
CA LEU A 503 19.41 37.38 -37.78
C LEU A 503 20.67 36.72 -37.19
N ASP A 504 21.54 37.53 -36.57
CA ASP A 504 22.71 37.00 -35.84
C ASP A 504 22.24 36.05 -34.71
N PRO A 505 22.60 34.76 -34.76
CA PRO A 505 22.16 33.77 -33.78
C PRO A 505 22.52 34.14 -32.33
N ASN A 506 23.65 34.84 -32.12
CA ASN A 506 24.10 35.23 -30.79
C ASN A 506 23.24 36.34 -30.19
N MET A 507 22.88 37.35 -31.00
CA MET A 507 22.00 38.42 -30.56
C MET A 507 20.56 37.94 -30.36
N LEU A 508 20.07 37.05 -31.24
CA LEU A 508 18.74 36.46 -31.10
C LEU A 508 18.63 35.61 -29.83
N GLY A 509 19.64 34.78 -29.54
CA GLY A 509 19.68 33.98 -28.30
C GLY A 509 19.71 34.85 -27.04
N ALA A 510 20.41 35.99 -27.07
CA ALA A 510 20.45 36.92 -25.95
C ALA A 510 19.10 37.64 -25.71
N VAL A 511 18.39 38.00 -26.78
CA VAL A 511 17.05 38.61 -26.69
C VAL A 511 16.00 37.59 -26.26
N SER A 512 16.05 36.36 -26.80
CA SER A 512 15.15 35.26 -26.40
C SER A 512 15.28 34.95 -24.91
N ARG A 513 16.50 34.76 -24.40
CA ARG A 513 16.72 34.47 -22.97
C ARG A 513 16.19 35.58 -22.07
N LYS A 514 16.42 36.85 -22.42
CA LYS A 514 15.86 37.98 -21.66
C LYS A 514 14.33 37.98 -21.66
N LEU A 515 13.72 37.58 -22.78
CA LEU A 515 12.27 37.47 -22.86
C LEU A 515 11.75 36.29 -22.02
N ASP A 516 12.43 35.15 -22.06
CA ASP A 516 12.13 33.97 -21.24
C ASP A 516 12.22 34.31 -19.75
N ASP A 517 13.29 35.00 -19.31
CA ASP A 517 13.45 35.46 -17.93
C ASP A 517 12.29 36.38 -17.48
N VAL A 518 11.84 37.27 -18.37
CA VAL A 518 10.68 38.15 -18.09
C VAL A 518 9.39 37.34 -18.02
N LEU A 519 9.17 36.40 -18.93
CA LEU A 519 7.99 35.53 -18.93
C LEU A 519 7.95 34.66 -17.68
N ASP A 520 9.07 34.09 -17.27
CA ASP A 520 9.19 33.29 -16.05
C ASP A 520 8.96 34.13 -14.80
N ALA A 521 9.51 35.34 -14.73
CA ALA A 521 9.22 36.28 -13.64
C ALA A 521 7.73 36.64 -13.57
N LYS A 522 7.08 36.89 -14.73
CA LYS A 522 5.64 37.16 -14.78
C LYS A 522 4.80 35.95 -14.39
N ASN A 523 5.14 34.76 -14.88
CA ASN A 523 4.47 33.51 -14.53
C ASN A 523 4.63 33.19 -13.04
N GLY A 524 5.80 33.44 -12.47
CA GLY A 524 6.06 33.35 -11.04
C GLY A 524 5.15 34.30 -10.25
N ALA A 525 5.11 35.57 -10.63
CA ALA A 525 4.23 36.57 -10.00
C ALA A 525 2.74 36.19 -10.10
N ILE A 526 2.30 35.61 -11.23
CA ILE A 526 0.92 35.12 -11.39
C ILE A 526 0.63 34.01 -10.37
N LYS A 527 1.52 33.03 -10.25
CA LYS A 527 1.36 31.93 -9.29
C LYS A 527 1.35 32.44 -7.84
N GLU A 528 2.24 33.37 -7.52
CA GLU A 528 2.31 34.00 -6.19
C GLU A 528 1.02 34.77 -5.88
N LEU A 529 0.52 35.59 -6.80
CA LEU A 529 -0.74 36.31 -6.62
C LEU A 529 -1.95 35.37 -6.51
N GLN A 530 -1.99 34.28 -7.28
CA GLN A 530 -3.03 33.26 -7.15
C GLN A 530 -3.00 32.59 -5.78
N TYR A 531 -1.80 32.28 -5.29
CA TYR A 531 -1.58 31.73 -3.96
C TYR A 531 -2.02 32.71 -2.87
N GLU A 532 -1.62 33.97 -2.97
CA GLU A 532 -2.00 35.01 -2.01
C GLU A 532 -3.51 35.23 -2.00
N LEU A 533 -4.14 35.25 -3.18
CA LEU A 533 -5.59 35.32 -3.30
C LEU A 533 -6.24 34.13 -2.58
N ALA A 534 -5.79 32.90 -2.82
CA ALA A 534 -6.31 31.72 -2.16
C ALA A 534 -6.13 31.77 -0.62
N ARG A 535 -4.96 32.24 -0.16
CA ARG A 535 -4.64 32.42 1.27
C ARG A 535 -5.57 33.44 1.92
N ILE A 536 -5.75 34.62 1.31
CA ILE A 536 -6.59 35.70 1.83
C ILE A 536 -8.06 35.30 1.83
N THR A 537 -8.53 34.72 0.73
CA THR A 537 -9.90 34.21 0.55
C THR A 537 -10.25 33.20 1.63
N LYS A 538 -9.30 32.36 2.01
CA LYS A 538 -9.46 31.39 3.08
C LYS A 538 -9.41 32.01 4.47
N ALA A 539 -8.47 32.92 4.72
CA ALA A 539 -8.43 33.68 5.98
C ALA A 539 -9.74 34.44 6.21
N HIS A 540 -10.32 35.02 5.16
CA HIS A 540 -11.65 35.64 5.17
C HIS A 540 -12.74 34.66 5.61
N ASN A 541 -12.78 33.46 5.01
CA ASN A 541 -13.73 32.42 5.41
C ASN A 541 -13.52 31.92 6.85
N ASP A 542 -12.26 31.76 7.29
CA ASP A 542 -11.94 31.35 8.66
C ASP A 542 -12.38 32.42 9.67
N VAL A 543 -12.19 33.71 9.34
CA VAL A 543 -12.66 34.84 10.16
C VAL A 543 -14.19 34.85 10.27
N ILE A 544 -14.92 34.61 9.17
CA ILE A 544 -16.39 34.48 9.21
C ILE A 544 -16.80 33.39 10.20
N ARG A 545 -16.19 32.21 10.13
CA ARG A 545 -16.49 31.08 11.05
C ARG A 545 -16.19 31.42 12.51
N VAL A 546 -15.08 32.11 12.77
CA VAL A 546 -14.71 32.55 14.13
C VAL A 546 -15.72 33.57 14.65
N TYR A 547 -16.16 34.52 13.83
CA TYR A 547 -17.18 35.50 14.22
C TYR A 547 -18.53 34.83 14.49
N GLU A 548 -18.99 33.91 13.63
CA GLU A 548 -20.23 33.14 13.86
C GLU A 548 -20.16 32.35 15.17
N SER A 549 -19.02 31.70 15.44
CA SER A 549 -18.77 30.98 16.69
C SER A 549 -18.84 31.91 17.91
N LYS A 550 -18.24 33.11 17.81
CA LYS A 550 -18.27 34.10 18.90
C LYS A 550 -19.65 34.71 19.12
N LEU A 551 -20.40 35.00 18.06
CA LEU A 551 -21.79 35.49 18.18
C LEU A 551 -22.66 34.44 18.90
N THR A 552 -22.49 33.17 18.52
CA THR A 552 -23.17 32.04 19.17
C THR A 552 -22.78 31.93 20.65
N GLU A 553 -21.50 32.09 20.99
CA GLU A 553 -21.00 32.09 22.38
C GLU A 553 -21.64 33.19 23.24
N PHE A 554 -21.88 34.37 22.67
CA PHE A 554 -22.57 35.48 23.34
C PHE A 554 -24.10 35.40 23.26
N GLY A 555 -24.66 34.34 22.67
CA GLY A 555 -26.11 34.14 22.53
C GLY A 555 -26.79 35.07 21.53
N ILE A 556 -26.02 35.65 20.59
CA ILE A 556 -26.52 36.51 19.51
C ILE A 556 -26.74 35.62 18.28
N PRO A 557 -28.00 35.43 17.82
CA PRO A 557 -28.28 34.68 16.60
C PRO A 557 -27.62 35.32 15.39
N VAL A 558 -27.07 34.51 14.50
CA VAL A 558 -26.37 34.97 13.28
C VAL A 558 -27.33 35.74 12.35
N GLU A 559 -28.64 35.51 12.47
CA GLU A 559 -29.71 36.21 11.78
C GLU A 559 -29.84 37.69 12.18
N GLU A 560 -29.38 38.08 13.37
CA GLU A 560 -29.44 39.47 13.86
C GLU A 560 -28.40 40.39 13.20
N LEU A 561 -27.43 39.84 12.46
CA LEU A 561 -26.41 40.62 11.73
C LEU A 561 -26.98 41.49 10.62
N GLY A 562 -28.18 41.19 10.10
CA GLY A 562 -28.82 41.97 9.04
C GLY A 562 -28.17 41.87 7.65
N PHE A 563 -27.07 41.12 7.51
CA PHE A 563 -26.45 40.79 6.22
C PHE A 563 -25.88 39.37 6.25
N ARG A 564 -25.75 38.74 5.07
CA ARG A 564 -25.11 37.43 4.92
C ARG A 564 -23.70 37.63 4.36
N PRO A 565 -22.63 37.22 5.07
CA PRO A 565 -21.28 37.33 4.56
C PRO A 565 -21.12 36.47 3.30
N LEU A 566 -20.48 37.00 2.27
CA LEU A 566 -20.19 36.25 1.04
C LEU A 566 -19.06 35.26 1.33
N VAL A 567 -19.38 33.96 1.29
CA VAL A 567 -18.41 32.88 1.44
C VAL A 567 -17.83 32.55 0.07
N THR A 568 -16.52 32.62 -0.03
CA THR A 568 -15.76 32.31 -1.24
C THR A 568 -15.42 30.82 -1.30
N ALA A 569 -15.38 30.21 -2.48
CA ALA A 569 -15.09 28.78 -2.63
C ALA A 569 -13.60 28.47 -2.33
N THR A 570 -13.31 27.91 -1.16
CA THR A 570 -11.94 27.51 -0.74
C THR A 570 -11.90 26.12 -0.11
N GLY A 571 -10.75 25.46 -0.16
CA GLY A 571 -10.52 24.15 0.51
C GLY A 571 -10.63 24.23 2.05
N THR A 572 -10.91 23.09 2.68
CA THR A 572 -11.29 22.96 4.10
C THR A 572 -10.14 22.84 5.11
N GLY A 573 -8.89 22.73 4.67
CA GLY A 573 -7.72 22.71 5.58
C GLY A 573 -7.52 24.06 6.28
N PRO A 574 -6.56 24.24 7.22
CA PRO A 574 -6.28 25.54 7.86
C PRO A 574 -5.50 26.50 6.94
N ALA A 575 -5.66 27.82 7.10
CA ALA A 575 -5.08 28.85 6.20
C ALA A 575 -3.55 28.72 5.97
N GLY A 576 -2.80 28.23 6.97
CA GLY A 576 -1.36 27.97 6.84
C GLY A 576 -0.97 26.76 5.98
N LEU A 577 -1.95 25.98 5.51
CA LEU A 577 -1.78 24.75 4.71
C LEU A 577 -2.41 24.88 3.32
N VAL A 578 -2.70 26.10 2.86
CA VAL A 578 -2.95 26.29 1.42
C VAL A 578 -1.64 25.94 0.72
N VAL A 579 -1.64 24.84 -0.03
CA VAL A 579 -0.55 24.46 -0.92
C VAL A 579 -0.86 25.07 -2.29
N ALA A 580 0.16 25.65 -2.92
CA ALA A 580 0.09 26.23 -4.26
C ALA A 580 -0.26 25.19 -5.33
#